data_AF-A0A838KB43-F1
#
_entry.id   AF-A0A838KB43-F1
#
_cell.length_a   1.000
_cell.length_b   1.000
_cell.length_c   1.000
_cell.angle_alpha   90.00
_cell.angle_beta   90.00
_cell.angle_gamma   90.00
#
_symmetry.space_group_name_H-M   'P 1'
#
loop_
_entity.id
_entity.type
_entity.pdbx_description
1 polymer ?
#
loop_
_entity_poly.entity_id
_entity_poly.type
_entity_poly.pdbx_seq_one_letter_code
_entity_poly.pdbx_strand_id
1 'polypeptide(L)'
;MRWRSRPTRSPGFGAVWTTDFDDSVVRRLDAASGKVLATVQVEGNPIGIIAGGDSIWTAGYRLGLVSRIDPATNREVEAIRVGPDGPSGAMRMAAQARYVYVDIYSTSTVVQIDTRTGRVTKRIRVQPLTACGRLIPESPGCTSARPRTARWLPSSPSGSLRRVRSCGPGSSGGSGRPS
;
A
#
# COMPACT_ATOMS: atom_id res chain seq x y z
N MET A 1 -22.20 9.39 23.45
CA MET A 1 -21.63 10.02 22.24
C MET A 1 -21.59 8.99 21.12
N ARG A 2 -22.31 9.23 20.02
CA ARG A 2 -22.29 8.36 18.82
C ARG A 2 -21.13 8.82 17.95
N TRP A 3 -20.08 8.00 17.83
CA TRP A 3 -19.05 8.24 16.83
C TRP A 3 -19.67 8.09 15.44
N ARG A 4 -19.77 9.20 14.70
CA ARG A 4 -20.02 9.13 13.26
C ARG A 4 -18.68 8.86 12.61
N SER A 5 -18.41 7.61 12.30
CA SER A 5 -17.33 7.23 11.38
C SER A 5 -17.58 7.95 10.06
N ARG A 6 -16.67 8.84 9.65
CA ARG A 6 -16.67 9.33 8.27
C ARG A 6 -16.54 8.10 7.37
N PRO A 7 -17.34 7.95 6.29
CA PRO A 7 -17.13 6.87 5.33
C PRO A 7 -15.79 7.14 4.64
N THR A 8 -14.71 6.60 5.19
CA THR A 8 -13.45 6.47 4.48
C THR A 8 -13.72 5.47 3.38
N ARG A 9 -13.58 5.90 2.12
CA ARG A 9 -13.70 5.03 0.95
C ARG A 9 -12.84 3.79 1.21
N SER A 10 -13.48 2.62 1.24
CA SER A 10 -12.79 1.38 1.57
C SER A 10 -11.69 1.13 0.54
N PRO A 11 -10.44 0.80 0.96
CA PRO A 11 -9.46 0.23 0.06
C PRO A 11 -10.11 -0.93 -0.70
N GLY A 12 -10.11 -0.92 -2.04
CA GLY A 12 -10.80 -1.91 -2.86
C GLY A 12 -12.22 -1.55 -3.32
N PHE A 13 -12.66 -0.30 -3.10
CA PHE A 13 -13.91 0.23 -3.68
C PHE A 13 -15.16 -0.54 -3.24
N GLY A 14 -15.17 -0.96 -1.97
CA GLY A 14 -16.28 -1.71 -1.37
C GLY A 14 -16.34 -3.19 -1.77
N ALA A 15 -15.30 -3.71 -2.40
CA ALA A 15 -15.19 -5.10 -2.79
C ALA A 15 -13.83 -5.69 -2.43
N VAL A 16 -13.75 -7.01 -2.39
CA VAL A 16 -12.48 -7.75 -2.35
C VAL A 16 -12.05 -8.02 -3.79
N TRP A 17 -10.76 -7.93 -4.06
CA TRP A 17 -10.19 -8.21 -5.37
C TRP A 17 -9.08 -9.25 -5.23
N THR A 18 -9.06 -10.25 -6.10
CA THR A 18 -8.03 -11.29 -6.13
C THR A 18 -7.56 -11.52 -7.55
N THR A 19 -6.33 -11.98 -7.68
CA THR A 19 -5.73 -12.42 -8.94
C THR A 19 -5.88 -13.92 -9.08
N ASP A 20 -6.03 -14.37 -10.32
CA ASP A 20 -5.97 -15.76 -10.72
C ASP A 20 -4.84 -15.87 -11.74
N PHE A 21 -3.74 -16.47 -11.31
CA PHE A 21 -2.48 -16.45 -12.05
C PHE A 21 -2.58 -17.26 -13.34
N ASP A 22 -3.20 -18.45 -13.27
CA ASP A 22 -3.25 -19.39 -14.38
C ASP A 22 -4.27 -18.96 -15.43
N ASP A 23 -5.44 -18.49 -14.99
CA ASP A 23 -6.51 -18.02 -15.89
C ASP A 23 -6.24 -16.61 -16.45
N SER A 24 -5.23 -15.89 -15.92
CA SER A 24 -4.94 -14.49 -16.24
C SER A 24 -6.15 -13.57 -16.07
N VAL A 25 -6.80 -13.70 -14.90
CA VAL A 25 -7.94 -12.87 -14.54
C VAL A 25 -7.77 -12.20 -13.18
N VAL A 26 -8.49 -11.09 -13.02
CA VAL A 26 -8.75 -10.46 -11.73
C VAL A 26 -10.23 -10.64 -11.40
N ARG A 27 -10.53 -11.21 -10.23
CA ARG A 27 -11.90 -11.40 -9.75
C ARG A 27 -12.23 -10.35 -8.71
N ARG A 28 -13.41 -9.74 -8.85
CA ARG A 28 -14.04 -8.89 -7.85
C ARG A 28 -15.05 -9.72 -7.07
N LEU A 29 -15.01 -9.64 -5.75
CA LEU A 29 -15.89 -10.38 -4.87
C LEU A 29 -16.63 -9.44 -3.92
N ASP A 30 -17.87 -9.79 -3.63
CA ASP A 30 -18.60 -9.21 -2.52
C ASP A 30 -17.96 -9.68 -1.22
N ALA A 31 -17.57 -8.73 -0.36
CA ALA A 31 -16.83 -9.04 0.85
C ALA A 31 -17.67 -9.79 1.89
N ALA A 32 -19.00 -9.60 1.87
CA ALA A 32 -19.91 -10.19 2.85
C ALA A 32 -20.30 -11.63 2.48
N SER A 33 -20.60 -11.88 1.21
CA SER A 33 -21.12 -13.16 0.71
C SER A 33 -20.07 -14.02 0.00
N GLY A 34 -18.92 -13.47 -0.36
CA GLY A 34 -17.88 -14.16 -1.13
C GLY A 34 -18.26 -14.43 -2.59
N LYS A 35 -19.39 -13.90 -3.08
CA LYS A 35 -19.82 -14.08 -4.47
C LYS A 35 -18.92 -13.30 -5.41
N VAL A 36 -18.57 -13.90 -6.55
CA VAL A 36 -17.89 -13.20 -7.65
C VAL A 36 -18.87 -12.21 -8.27
N LEU A 37 -18.52 -10.93 -8.22
CA LEU A 37 -19.27 -9.82 -8.80
C LEU A 37 -18.84 -9.51 -10.23
N ALA A 38 -17.57 -9.74 -10.54
CA ALA A 38 -17.01 -9.54 -11.88
C ALA A 38 -15.72 -10.35 -12.07
N THR A 39 -15.45 -10.70 -13.32
CA THR A 39 -14.16 -11.26 -13.78
C THR A 39 -13.61 -10.33 -14.85
N VAL A 40 -12.38 -9.89 -14.66
CA VAL A 40 -11.68 -8.97 -15.57
C VAL A 40 -10.49 -9.69 -16.16
N GLN A 41 -10.47 -9.84 -17.48
CA GLN A 41 -9.30 -10.37 -18.18
C GLN A 41 -8.15 -9.36 -18.08
N VAL A 42 -6.95 -9.86 -17.79
CA VAL A 42 -5.71 -9.08 -17.82
C VAL A 42 -4.60 -9.89 -18.46
N GLU A 43 -3.54 -9.25 -18.90
CA GLU A 43 -2.40 -9.94 -19.49
C GLU A 43 -1.29 -10.24 -18.48
N GLY A 44 -0.53 -11.31 -18.75
CA GLY A 44 0.78 -11.54 -18.15
C GLY A 44 0.82 -12.19 -16.78
N ASN A 45 -0.21 -12.97 -16.43
CA ASN A 45 -0.31 -13.75 -15.19
C ASN A 45 -0.22 -12.86 -13.94
N PRO A 46 -1.35 -12.31 -13.50
CA PRO A 46 -1.39 -11.35 -12.41
C PRO A 46 -0.98 -12.03 -11.09
N ILE A 47 0.01 -11.46 -10.38
CA ILE A 47 0.52 -12.02 -9.11
C ILE A 47 0.43 -11.03 -7.94
N GLY A 48 0.53 -9.73 -8.23
CA GLY A 48 0.36 -8.66 -7.26
C GLY A 48 -0.94 -7.91 -7.52
N ILE A 49 -1.61 -7.46 -6.46
CA ILE A 49 -2.80 -6.61 -6.59
C ILE A 49 -2.90 -5.61 -5.45
N ILE A 50 -3.22 -4.37 -5.78
CA ILE A 50 -3.47 -3.29 -4.81
C ILE A 50 -4.53 -2.32 -5.32
N ALA A 51 -5.17 -1.62 -4.38
CA ALA A 51 -5.89 -0.39 -4.71
C ALA A 51 -4.93 0.80 -4.64
N GLY A 52 -5.00 1.71 -5.62
CA GLY A 52 -4.16 2.90 -5.68
C GLY A 52 -4.81 4.01 -6.50
N GLY A 53 -4.92 5.22 -5.94
CA GLY A 53 -5.74 6.27 -6.55
C GLY A 53 -7.20 5.82 -6.73
N ASP A 54 -7.73 5.99 -7.95
CA ASP A 54 -9.08 5.59 -8.35
C ASP A 54 -9.15 4.26 -9.11
N SER A 55 -8.10 3.44 -9.02
CA SER A 55 -8.00 2.19 -9.79
C SER A 55 -7.52 1.01 -8.96
N ILE A 56 -7.81 -0.19 -9.46
CA ILE A 56 -7.14 -1.42 -9.05
C ILE A 56 -5.94 -1.62 -9.96
N TRP A 57 -4.81 -2.01 -9.38
CA TRP A 57 -3.57 -2.23 -10.12
C TRP A 57 -3.11 -3.66 -9.90
N THR A 58 -2.70 -4.34 -10.96
CA THR A 58 -2.13 -5.68 -10.86
C THR A 58 -0.83 -5.83 -11.63
N ALA A 59 0.10 -6.61 -11.08
CA ALA A 59 1.41 -6.87 -11.65
C ALA A 59 1.38 -8.16 -12.48
N GLY A 60 1.61 -8.02 -13.79
CA GLY A 60 1.76 -9.13 -14.73
C GLY A 60 3.17 -9.72 -14.65
N TYR A 61 3.27 -10.84 -13.93
CA TYR A 61 4.54 -11.50 -13.61
C TYR A 61 5.35 -11.90 -14.84
N ARG A 62 4.71 -12.44 -15.89
CA ARG A 62 5.42 -13.02 -17.04
C ARG A 62 5.72 -12.01 -18.14
N LEU A 63 4.95 -10.94 -18.22
CA LEU A 63 5.06 -9.97 -19.32
C LEU A 63 5.66 -8.62 -18.89
N GLY A 64 6.12 -8.47 -17.64
CA GLY A 64 6.66 -7.20 -17.17
C GLY A 64 5.66 -6.03 -17.36
N LEU A 65 4.37 -6.34 -17.18
CA LEU A 65 3.25 -5.42 -17.33
C LEU A 65 2.70 -5.04 -15.96
N VAL A 66 2.07 -3.86 -15.89
CA VAL A 66 1.16 -3.49 -14.82
C VAL A 66 -0.18 -3.11 -15.45
N SER A 67 -1.23 -3.83 -15.12
CA SER A 67 -2.58 -3.53 -15.58
C SER A 67 -3.28 -2.60 -14.61
N ARG A 68 -3.94 -1.58 -15.15
CA ARG A 68 -4.81 -0.63 -14.44
C ARG A 68 -6.26 -0.98 -14.77
N ILE A 69 -7.04 -1.26 -13.74
CA ILE A 69 -8.43 -1.67 -13.84
C ILE A 69 -9.31 -0.58 -13.23
N ASP A 70 -10.35 -0.18 -13.97
CA ASP A 70 -11.41 0.70 -13.48
C ASP A 70 -12.42 -0.13 -12.66
N PRO A 71 -12.55 0.12 -11.34
CA PRO A 71 -13.47 -0.60 -10.47
C PRO A 71 -14.95 -0.21 -10.68
N ALA A 72 -15.25 0.90 -11.35
CA ALA A 72 -16.62 1.27 -11.69
C ALA A 72 -17.14 0.45 -12.88
N THR A 73 -16.29 0.22 -13.89
CA THR A 73 -16.68 -0.52 -15.10
C THR A 73 -16.22 -1.98 -15.12
N ASN A 74 -15.36 -2.39 -14.18
CA ASN A 74 -14.70 -3.70 -14.15
C ASN A 74 -13.97 -4.02 -15.47
N ARG A 75 -13.16 -3.06 -15.96
CA ARG A 75 -12.40 -3.23 -17.21
C ARG A 75 -10.95 -2.83 -16.99
N GLU A 76 -10.03 -3.54 -17.64
CA GLU A 76 -8.68 -3.04 -17.85
C GLU A 76 -8.76 -1.81 -18.75
N VAL A 77 -8.25 -0.69 -18.24
CA VAL A 77 -8.21 0.59 -18.96
C VAL A 77 -6.83 0.89 -19.51
N GLU A 78 -5.79 0.23 -19.00
CA GLU A 78 -4.41 0.44 -19.42
C GLU A 78 -3.52 -0.74 -19.04
N ALA A 79 -2.64 -1.16 -19.96
CA ALA A 79 -1.57 -2.12 -19.71
C ALA A 79 -0.21 -1.40 -19.86
N ILE A 80 0.53 -1.27 -18.77
CA ILE A 80 1.74 -0.43 -18.70
C ILE A 80 2.98 -1.31 -18.73
N ARG A 81 3.84 -1.11 -19.73
CA ARG A 81 5.13 -1.78 -19.84
C ARG A 81 6.10 -1.27 -18.78
N VAL A 82 6.42 -2.10 -17.78
CA VAL A 82 7.35 -1.74 -16.69
C VAL A 82 8.71 -2.43 -16.81
N GLY A 83 8.79 -3.61 -17.43
CA GLY A 83 10.03 -4.37 -17.62
C GLY A 83 9.98 -5.38 -18.77
N PRO A 84 11.01 -6.24 -18.91
CA PRO A 84 11.07 -7.28 -19.94
C PRO A 84 10.11 -8.44 -19.63
N ASP A 85 9.80 -9.24 -20.66
CA ASP A 85 9.11 -10.52 -20.49
C ASP A 85 10.06 -11.53 -19.82
N GLY A 86 9.51 -12.50 -19.09
CA GLY A 86 10.29 -13.60 -18.54
C GLY A 86 9.74 -14.18 -17.23
N PRO A 87 10.37 -15.24 -16.72
CA PRO A 87 9.86 -16.03 -15.59
C PRO A 87 10.02 -15.35 -14.22
N SER A 88 10.26 -14.04 -14.14
CA SER A 88 10.44 -13.27 -12.89
C SER A 88 10.28 -11.76 -13.10
N GLY A 89 9.11 -11.33 -13.58
CA GLY A 89 8.83 -9.92 -13.92
C GLY A 89 8.30 -9.09 -12.74
N ALA A 90 7.19 -8.40 -12.97
CA ALA A 90 6.57 -7.52 -11.99
C ALA A 90 5.87 -8.33 -10.88
N MET A 91 6.07 -8.00 -9.60
CA MET A 91 5.56 -8.84 -8.50
C MET A 91 4.80 -8.07 -7.43
N ARG A 92 5.53 -7.48 -6.47
CA ARG A 92 4.99 -6.81 -5.31
C ARG A 92 4.70 -5.37 -5.64
N MET A 93 3.62 -4.88 -5.06
CA MET A 93 3.13 -3.54 -5.31
C MET A 93 2.85 -2.81 -4.01
N ALA A 94 3.06 -1.50 -4.04
CA ALA A 94 2.67 -0.59 -2.97
C ALA A 94 2.10 0.69 -3.56
N ALA A 95 1.03 1.22 -2.97
CA ALA A 95 0.51 2.54 -3.30
C ALA A 95 0.89 3.56 -2.23
N GLN A 96 1.34 4.73 -2.64
CA GLN A 96 1.56 5.88 -1.76
C GLN A 96 1.13 7.16 -2.47
N ALA A 97 0.16 7.86 -1.88
CA ALA A 97 -0.38 9.09 -2.45
C ALA A 97 -0.73 8.93 -3.95
N ARG A 98 -0.01 9.63 -4.83
CA ARG A 98 -0.21 9.65 -6.29
C ARG A 98 0.56 8.57 -7.06
N TYR A 99 1.24 7.66 -6.37
CA TYR A 99 2.14 6.71 -7.01
C TYR A 99 1.83 5.27 -6.63
N VAL A 100 2.02 4.39 -7.60
CA VAL A 100 2.18 2.96 -7.39
C VAL A 100 3.64 2.60 -7.65
N TYR A 101 4.20 1.80 -6.76
CA TYR A 101 5.53 1.24 -6.89
C TYR A 101 5.39 -0.25 -7.16
N VAL A 102 6.14 -0.76 -8.13
CA VAL A 102 6.23 -2.18 -8.45
C VAL A 102 7.68 -2.61 -8.50
N ASP A 103 8.03 -3.71 -7.84
CA ASP A 103 9.35 -4.32 -8.02
C ASP A 103 9.34 -5.23 -9.25
N ILE A 104 10.46 -5.21 -9.98
CA ILE A 104 10.72 -6.09 -11.11
C ILE A 104 11.92 -6.93 -10.75
N TYR A 105 11.65 -8.20 -10.44
CA TYR A 105 12.63 -9.10 -9.86
C TYR A 105 13.84 -9.31 -10.80
N SER A 106 13.57 -9.58 -12.08
CA SER A 106 14.59 -9.84 -13.11
C SER A 106 15.58 -8.70 -13.33
N THR A 107 15.21 -7.46 -12.97
CA THR A 107 16.04 -6.27 -13.21
C THR A 107 16.49 -5.58 -11.93
N SER A 108 16.17 -6.13 -10.76
CA SER A 108 16.45 -5.52 -9.45
C SER A 108 16.04 -4.03 -9.40
N THR A 109 14.86 -3.72 -9.95
CA THR A 109 14.39 -2.34 -10.13
C THR A 109 13.02 -2.16 -9.51
N VAL A 110 12.83 -1.05 -8.80
CA VAL A 110 11.50 -0.56 -8.40
C VAL A 110 11.07 0.52 -9.38
N VAL A 111 9.92 0.32 -10.00
CA VAL A 111 9.31 1.26 -10.94
C VAL A 111 8.24 2.06 -10.23
N GLN A 112 8.31 3.39 -10.35
CA GLN A 112 7.31 4.33 -9.87
C GLN A 112 6.39 4.74 -11.02
N ILE A 113 5.09 4.53 -10.83
CA ILE A 113 4.04 4.83 -11.80
C ILE A 113 3.14 5.91 -11.20
N ASP A 114 2.86 6.96 -11.96
CA ASP A 114 1.88 7.99 -11.59
C ASP A 114 0.45 7.45 -11.80
N THR A 115 -0.36 7.45 -10.74
CA THR A 115 -1.69 6.82 -10.75
C THR A 115 -2.74 7.59 -11.55
N ARG A 116 -2.49 8.88 -11.85
CA ARG A 116 -3.41 9.70 -12.65
C ARG A 116 -3.21 9.43 -14.14
N THR A 117 -1.96 9.35 -14.57
CA THR A 117 -1.55 9.33 -15.97
C THR A 117 -1.12 7.98 -16.49
N GLY A 118 -0.91 6.98 -15.62
CA GLY A 118 -0.37 5.67 -16.02
C GLY A 118 1.12 5.68 -16.37
N ARG A 119 1.78 6.84 -16.32
CA ARG A 119 3.16 7.00 -16.77
C ARG A 119 4.17 6.50 -15.74
N VAL A 120 5.15 5.75 -16.22
CA VAL A 120 6.38 5.46 -15.47
C VAL A 120 7.16 6.75 -15.29
N THR A 121 7.36 7.16 -14.04
CA THR A 121 8.06 8.41 -13.68
C THR A 121 9.49 8.18 -13.19
N LYS A 122 9.76 7.00 -12.61
CA LYS A 122 11.09 6.66 -12.10
C LYS A 122 11.35 5.16 -12.19
N ARG A 123 12.60 4.80 -12.46
CA ARG A 123 13.13 3.43 -12.35
C ARG A 123 14.31 3.46 -11.40
N ILE A 124 14.18 2.80 -10.25
CA ILE A 124 15.13 2.85 -9.15
C ILE A 124 15.79 1.49 -9.04
N ARG A 125 17.08 1.38 -9.39
CA ARG A 125 17.84 0.15 -9.15
C ARG A 125 18.14 0.03 -7.67
N VAL A 126 17.83 -1.14 -7.12
CA VAL A 126 18.11 -1.49 -5.73
C VAL A 126 19.03 -2.71 -5.77
N GLN A 127 20.32 -2.49 -5.50
CA GLN A 127 21.35 -3.55 -5.50
C GLN A 127 21.73 -3.92 -4.05
N PRO A 128 21.90 -5.21 -3.72
CA PRO A 128 21.28 -6.38 -4.35
C PRO A 128 19.87 -6.62 -3.78
N LEU A 129 18.86 -6.76 -4.64
CA LEU A 129 17.52 -7.15 -4.21
C LEU A 129 17.45 -8.66 -3.97
N THR A 130 17.64 -9.08 -2.72
CA THR A 130 17.10 -10.36 -2.25
C THR A 130 15.61 -10.16 -1.98
N ALA A 131 14.80 -10.03 -3.02
CA ALA A 131 13.40 -9.64 -2.92
C ALA A 131 12.49 -10.81 -2.52
N CYS A 132 12.59 -11.24 -1.26
CA CYS A 132 11.49 -11.92 -0.56
C CYS A 132 10.67 -10.96 0.32
N GLY A 133 11.13 -9.71 0.52
CA GLY A 133 10.50 -8.70 1.37
C GLY A 133 9.35 -7.94 0.69
N ARG A 134 8.48 -7.31 1.50
CA ARG A 134 7.32 -6.51 1.04
C ARG A 134 7.72 -5.05 0.78
N LEU A 135 7.21 -4.46 -0.31
CA LEU A 135 7.24 -3.00 -0.48
C LEU A 135 6.24 -2.38 0.50
N ILE A 136 6.74 -1.55 1.42
CA ILE A 136 5.91 -0.85 2.41
C ILE A 136 6.07 0.65 2.16
N PRO A 137 5.00 1.37 1.78
CA PRO A 137 5.06 2.81 1.65
C PRO A 137 5.15 3.45 3.05
N GLU A 138 5.84 4.58 3.18
CA GLU A 138 5.77 5.35 4.42
C GLU A 138 4.33 5.84 4.64
N SER A 139 3.78 5.59 5.82
CA SER A 139 2.47 6.10 6.23
C SER A 139 2.54 7.62 6.41
N PRO A 140 1.80 8.44 5.65
CA PRO A 140 1.68 9.86 5.98
C PRO A 140 0.80 10.02 7.22
N GLY A 141 1.43 10.02 8.40
CA GLY A 141 0.82 10.54 9.63
C GLY A 141 0.96 9.70 10.88
N CYS A 142 2.09 9.85 11.57
CA CYS A 142 2.05 10.39 12.93
C CYS A 142 3.34 11.20 13.18
N THR A 143 3.53 12.28 12.44
CA THR A 143 4.63 13.22 12.68
C THR A 143 4.18 14.20 13.77
N SER A 144 4.14 13.76 15.03
CA SER A 144 4.05 14.65 16.18
C SER A 144 5.33 14.57 17.02
N ALA A 145 6.36 15.29 16.58
CA ALA A 145 7.35 15.89 17.48
C ALA A 145 8.17 16.88 16.66
N ARG A 146 7.93 18.18 16.87
CA ARG A 146 8.92 19.20 16.55
C ARG A 146 10.21 18.84 17.32
N PRO A 147 11.41 18.89 16.73
CA PRO A 147 12.62 18.63 17.48
C PRO A 147 12.86 19.80 18.43
N ARG A 148 12.46 19.68 19.70
CA ARG A 148 13.07 20.49 20.77
C ARG A 148 14.37 19.78 21.14
N THR A 149 15.47 20.25 20.53
CA THR A 149 16.86 20.15 21.01
C THR A 149 17.11 19.10 22.10
N ALA A 150 17.49 17.89 21.72
CA ALA A 150 18.02 16.91 22.67
C ALA A 150 19.56 17.06 22.75
N ARG A 151 20.02 17.71 23.82
CA ARG A 151 21.43 17.74 24.21
C ARG A 151 21.72 16.47 25.01
N TRP A 152 22.66 15.65 24.56
CA TRP A 152 23.08 14.45 25.27
C TRP A 152 24.08 14.80 26.39
N LEU A 153 23.88 14.23 27.58
CA LEU A 153 24.94 14.08 28.60
C LEU A 153 25.13 12.57 28.84
N PRO A 154 26.37 12.08 28.99
CA PRO A 154 26.63 10.68 29.26
C PRO A 154 26.42 10.36 30.74
N SER A 155 25.80 9.23 31.04
CA SER A 155 25.85 8.61 32.36
C SER A 155 26.06 7.11 32.23
N SER A 156 27.24 6.63 32.60
CA SER A 156 27.49 5.24 33.01
C SER A 156 27.32 5.13 34.54
N PRO A 157 27.47 3.94 35.16
CA PRO A 157 26.65 2.75 35.00
C PRO A 157 26.23 2.21 36.39
N SER A 158 24.96 2.34 36.76
CA SER A 158 24.39 1.54 37.86
C SER A 158 22.87 1.48 37.73
N GLY A 159 22.35 0.27 37.92
CA GLY A 159 21.09 -0.19 37.33
C GLY A 159 19.82 0.43 37.88
N SER A 160 18.84 0.61 37.00
CA SER A 160 17.51 -0.04 37.06
C SER A 160 16.58 0.58 36.02
N LEU A 161 16.06 -0.23 35.09
CA LEU A 161 14.99 0.20 34.19
C LEU A 161 13.66 0.18 34.96
N ARG A 162 13.05 1.35 35.19
CA ARG A 162 11.63 1.45 35.57
C ARG A 162 10.77 1.61 34.32
N ARG A 163 9.71 0.81 34.23
CA ARG A 163 8.66 0.92 33.19
C ARG A 163 7.97 2.28 33.32
N VAL A 164 8.14 3.16 32.33
CA VAL A 164 7.34 4.39 32.21
C VAL A 164 5.99 4.00 31.60
N ARG A 165 4.90 4.30 32.33
CA ARG A 165 3.52 4.24 31.81
C ARG A 165 3.22 5.50 30.99
N SER A 166 2.17 5.36 30.15
CA SER A 166 1.28 6.40 29.57
C SER A 166 1.57 6.77 28.10
N CYS A 167 0.57 7.15 27.27
CA CYS A 167 -0.71 7.81 27.58
C CYS A 167 -1.90 7.29 26.74
N GLY A 168 -3.07 7.17 27.40
CA GLY A 168 -4.38 7.34 26.77
C GLY A 168 -4.80 8.82 26.78
N PRO A 169 -5.80 9.22 25.97
CA PRO A 169 -6.23 10.62 25.89
C PRO A 169 -7.05 11.02 27.12
N GLY A 170 -6.70 12.17 27.71
CA GLY A 170 -7.27 12.70 28.94
C GLY A 170 -8.57 13.49 28.78
N SER A 171 -9.27 13.66 29.90
CA SER A 171 -10.34 14.63 30.07
C SER A 171 -9.93 15.68 31.11
N SER A 172 -9.96 16.95 30.70
CA SER A 172 -10.16 18.15 31.55
C SER A 172 -11.44 17.97 32.40
N GLY A 173 -11.59 18.38 33.65
CA GLY A 173 -11.14 19.58 34.35
C GLY A 173 -12.40 20.30 34.85
N GLY A 174 -12.55 20.56 36.16
CA GLY A 174 -13.73 21.27 36.68
C GLY A 174 -13.84 21.31 38.20
N SER A 175 -13.68 22.52 38.72
CA SER A 175 -13.64 22.98 40.12
C SER A 175 -14.94 22.86 40.91
N GLY A 176 -14.83 22.62 42.23
CA GLY A 176 -15.90 22.89 43.20
C GLY A 176 -15.41 22.77 44.66
N ARG A 177 -15.40 23.88 45.40
CA ARG A 177 -15.33 24.00 46.86
C ARG A 177 -15.85 25.41 47.23
N PRO A 178 -16.24 25.69 48.49
CA PRO A 178 -16.93 24.85 49.48
C PRO A 178 -18.11 25.60 50.15
N SER A 179 -18.95 24.88 50.91
CA SER A 179 -19.48 25.19 52.26
C SER A 179 -20.41 24.06 52.67
#